data_AF-A0A7G9RKB1-F1
#
_entry.id   AF-A0A7G9RKB1-F1
#
_cell.length_a   1.000
_cell.length_b   1.000
_cell.length_c   1.000
_cell.angle_alpha   90.00
_cell.angle_beta   90.00
_cell.angle_gamma   90.00
#
_symmetry.space_group_name_H-M   'P 1'
#
loop_
_entity.id
_entity.type
_entity.pdbx_description
1 polymer ?
#
loop_
_entity_poly.entity_id
_entity_poly.type
_entity_poly.pdbx_seq_one_letter_code
_entity_poly.pdbx_strand_id
1 'polypeptide(L)' 'MKALSDLFSTDYGLMSIIGLGFIVCMGGFFTWLFTRKPPQVPEASRASDGPKAPRK' A
#
# COMPACT_ATOMS: atom_id res chain seq x y z
N MET A 1 33.05 -15.80 10.87
CA MET A 1 31.65 -15.35 11.02
C MET A 1 31.49 -14.74 12.41
N LYS A 2 31.67 -13.42 12.53
CA LYS A 2 31.51 -12.64 13.77
C LYS A 2 31.05 -11.22 13.42
N ALA A 3 31.50 -10.72 12.27
CA ALA A 3 31.09 -9.45 11.69
C ALA A 3 29.59 -9.31 11.42
N LEU A 4 28.91 -10.32 10.88
CA LEU A 4 27.45 -10.25 10.65
C LEU A 4 26.67 -10.19 11.97
N SER A 5 27.14 -10.93 12.98
CA SER A 5 26.52 -10.98 14.30
C SER A 5 26.73 -9.66 15.07
N ASP A 6 27.93 -9.05 14.99
CA ASP A 6 28.18 -7.71 15.54
C ASP A 6 27.35 -6.63 14.84
N LEU A 7 27.17 -6.74 13.51
CA LEU A 7 26.37 -5.78 12.75
C LEU A 7 24.89 -5.80 13.11
N PHE A 8 24.35 -6.94 13.53
CA PHE A 8 22.96 -7.07 13.98
C PHE A 8 22.79 -6.95 15.50
N SER A 9 23.84 -7.16 16.29
CA SER A 9 23.76 -7.23 17.76
C SER A 9 24.29 -5.99 18.50
N THR A 10 25.12 -5.14 17.88
CA THR A 10 25.54 -3.83 18.41
C THR A 10 24.62 -2.72 17.89
N ASP A 11 24.58 -1.52 18.51
CA ASP A 11 23.71 -0.36 18.18
C ASP A 11 23.40 -0.10 16.68
N TYR A 12 24.30 -0.47 15.77
CA TYR A 12 24.09 -0.43 14.31
C TYR A 12 23.02 -1.40 13.79
N GLY A 13 22.83 -2.54 14.44
CA GLY A 13 21.87 -3.58 14.05
C GLY A 13 20.44 -3.17 14.27
N LEU A 14 20.16 -2.49 15.38
CA LEU A 14 18.84 -1.94 15.65
C LEU A 14 18.48 -0.88 14.60
N MET A 15 19.41 0.04 14.30
CA MET A 15 19.22 1.04 13.24
C MET A 15 19.06 0.40 11.85
N SER A 16 19.83 -0.67 11.56
CA SER A 16 19.77 -1.39 10.29
C SER A 16 18.46 -2.16 10.13
N ILE A 17 17.96 -2.83 11.17
CA ILE A 17 16.69 -3.57 11.16
C ILE A 17 15.51 -2.61 10.99
N ILE A 18 15.54 -1.45 11.66
CA ILE A 18 14.51 -0.41 11.48
C ILE A 18 14.55 0.12 10.04
N GLY A 19 15.74 0.43 9.49
CA GLY A 19 15.88 0.87 8.11
C GLY A 19 15.43 -0.17 7.10
N LEU A 20 15.79 -1.44 7.29
CA LEU A 20 15.39 -2.55 6.43
C LEU A 20 13.88 -2.79 6.52
N GLY A 21 13.33 -2.79 7.73
CA GLY A 21 11.89 -2.87 7.96
C GLY A 21 11.15 -1.72 7.28
N PHE A 22 11.69 -0.50 7.35
CA PHE A 22 11.12 0.66 6.67
C PHE A 22 11.16 0.51 5.14
N ILE A 23 12.27 0.08 4.54
CA ILE A 23 12.39 -0.15 3.10
C ILE A 23 11.41 -1.22 2.61
N VAL A 24 11.29 -2.34 3.34
CA VAL A 24 10.36 -3.43 2.99
C VAL A 24 8.90 -2.97 3.17
N CYS A 25 8.60 -2.26 4.24
CA CYS A 25 7.27 -1.70 4.48
C CYS A 25 6.88 -0.69 3.39
N MET A 26 7.80 0.21 3.03
CA MET A 26 7.57 1.21 1.98
C MET A 26 7.42 0.55 0.61
N GLY A 27 8.27 -0.43 0.28
CA GLY A 27 8.19 -1.20 -0.96
C GLY A 27 6.87 -1.99 -1.06
N GLY A 28 6.51 -2.71 0.01
CA GLY A 28 5.24 -3.46 0.10
C GLY A 28 4.01 -2.56 0.04
N PHE A 29 4.05 -1.39 0.69
CA PHE A 29 2.98 -0.39 0.63
C PHE A 29 2.78 0.14 -0.79
N PHE A 30 3.86 0.44 -1.50
CA PHE A 30 3.80 0.83 -2.91
C PHE A 30 3.18 -0.29 -3.75
N THR A 31 3.70 -1.52 -3.67
CA THR A 31 3.12 -2.65 -4.40
C THR A 31 1.64 -2.84 -4.08
N TRP A 32 1.25 -2.70 -2.82
CA TRP A 32 -0.14 -2.76 -2.39
C TRP A 32 -0.99 -1.64 -2.96
N LEU A 33 -0.51 -0.39 -2.98
CA LEU A 33 -1.22 0.75 -3.56
C LEU A 33 -1.45 0.55 -5.07
N PHE A 34 -0.45 0.05 -5.80
CA PHE A 34 -0.54 -0.16 -7.25
C PHE A 34 -1.31 -1.43 -7.64
N THR A 35 -1.30 -2.46 -6.79
CA THR A 35 -2.01 -3.74 -7.05
C THR A 35 -3.43 -3.73 -6.46
N ARG A 36 -3.74 -2.75 -5.62
CA ARG A 36 -5.09 -2.55 -5.10
C ARG A 36 -6.02 -2.17 -6.24
N LYS A 37 -7.01 -3.03 -6.49
CA LYS A 37 -8.15 -2.69 -7.33
C LYS A 37 -8.78 -1.40 -6.78
N PRO A 38 -9.09 -0.41 -7.63
CA PRO A 38 -9.80 0.78 -7.16
C PRO A 38 -11.09 0.33 -6.46
N PRO A 39 -11.49 1.02 -5.37
CA PRO A 39 -12.76 0.73 -4.73
C PRO A 39 -13.82 0.78 -5.83
N GLN A 40 -14.48 -0.35 -6.03
CA GLN A 40 -15.51 -0.46 -7.05
C GLN A 40 -16.61 0.50 -6.60
N VAL A 41 -16.66 1.66 -7.24
CA VAL A 41 -17.74 2.63 -7.02
C VAL A 41 -19.01 1.82 -7.22
N PRO A 42 -19.85 1.66 -6.18
CA PRO A 42 -21.07 0.89 -6.32
C PRO A 42 -21.83 1.48 -7.50
N GLU A 43 -22.13 0.64 -8.48
CA GLU A 43 -22.91 0.97 -9.67
C GLU A 43 -24.29 1.59 -9.32
N ALA A 44 -24.65 1.56 -8.04
CA ALA A 44 -25.80 2.25 -7.46
C ALA A 44 -25.83 3.78 -7.73
N SER A 45 -24.69 4.46 -7.96
CA SER A 45 -24.70 5.91 -8.27
C SER A 45 -24.93 6.24 -9.75
N ARG A 46 -24.90 5.26 -10.66
CA ARG A 46 -25.25 5.47 -12.09
C ARG A 46 -26.72 5.18 -12.40
N ALA A 47 -27.44 4.52 -11.49
CA ALA A 47 -28.82 4.12 -11.72
C ALA A 47 -29.87 5.22 -11.39
N SER A 48 -29.48 6.35 -10.78
CA SER A 48 -30.42 7.44 -10.46
C SER A 48 -30.44 8.59 -11.47
N ASP A 49 -29.58 8.58 -12.49
CA ASP A 49 -29.49 9.62 -13.53
C ASP A 49 -29.85 9.05 -14.91
N GLY A 50 -30.95 8.32 -14.97
CA GLY A 50 -31.57 7.91 -16.24
C GLY A 50 -32.37 9.07 -16.85
N PRO A 51 -32.35 9.26 -18.19
CA PRO A 51 -32.88 10.45 -18.84
C PRO A 51 -34.39 10.61 -18.60
N LYS A 52 -34.80 11.75 -18.02
CA LYS A 52 -36.23 12.10 -17.95
C LYS A 52 -36.76 12.30 -19.38
N ALA A 53 -37.61 11.38 -19.81
CA ALA A 53 -38.25 11.41 -21.12
C ALA A 53 -39.00 12.73 -21.38
N PRO A 54 -38.98 13.26 -22.63
CA PRO A 54 -39.71 14.47 -22.97
C PRO A 54 -41.22 14.19 -22.94
N ARG A 55 -41.92 14.92 -22.07
CA ARG A 55 -43.38 14.88 -21.96
C ARG A 55 -43.97 15.59 -23.20
N LYS A 56 -44.65 14.82 -24.07
CA LYS A 56 -45.47 15.35 -25.17
C LYS A 56 -46.79 15.90 -24.66
#